data_AF-A0A6M3M2K6-F1
#
_entry.id   AF-A0A6M3M2K6-F1
#
_cell.length_a   1.000
_cell.length_b   1.000
_cell.length_c   1.000
_cell.angle_alpha   90.00
_cell.angle_beta   90.00
_cell.angle_gamma   90.00
#
_symmetry.space_group_name_H-M   'P 1'
#
loop_
_entity.id
_entity.type
_entity.pdbx_description
1 polymer ?
#
loop_
_entity_poly.entity_id
_entity_poly.type
_entity_poly.pdbx_seq_one_letter_code
_entity_poly.pdbx_strand_id
1 'polypeptide(L)'
;MIEGVVLAKKFSPDVNRRELAELLLNWEIEKAALDELEREIRKLVLMLGETQTVGYVRATYSKGRTTYDYELACRNHEADMNPVLVAKHAKTTVDWRAMALESLGLAQAEIPVAKVGEPTVSIGLVK
;
A
#
# COMPACT_ATOMS: atom_id res chain seq x y z
N MET A 1 11.60 41.26 13.42
CA MET A 1 10.47 41.43 12.47
C MET A 1 10.97 40.96 11.13
N ILE A 2 10.51 39.79 10.67
CA ILE A 2 10.99 39.15 9.44
C ILE A 2 9.97 39.50 8.36
N GLU A 3 10.36 40.36 7.42
CA GLU A 3 9.55 40.70 6.25
C GLU A 3 9.52 39.50 5.30
N GLY A 4 8.33 38.91 5.16
CA GLY A 4 8.05 37.84 4.22
C GLY A 4 8.08 38.37 2.79
N VAL A 5 9.11 37.98 2.03
CA VAL A 5 9.18 38.19 0.58
C VAL A 5 8.21 37.21 -0.09
N VAL A 6 6.95 37.64 -0.23
CA VAL A 6 5.98 36.97 -1.09
C VAL A 6 6.37 37.27 -2.53
N LEU A 7 7.05 36.32 -3.17
CA LEU A 7 7.24 36.29 -4.62
C LEU A 7 5.89 36.01 -5.30
N ALA A 8 5.03 37.04 -5.35
CA ALA A 8 3.93 37.09 -6.28
C ALA A 8 4.52 37.18 -7.70
N LYS A 9 4.82 36.03 -8.30
CA LYS A 9 5.03 35.95 -9.74
C LYS A 9 3.74 36.42 -10.40
N LYS A 10 3.76 37.66 -10.89
CA LYS A 10 2.74 38.22 -11.77
C LYS A 10 2.55 37.25 -12.93
N PHE A 11 1.42 36.56 -12.96
CA PHE A 11 0.98 35.79 -14.12
C PHE A 11 0.63 36.81 -15.20
N SER A 12 1.53 37.02 -16.16
CA SER A 12 1.24 37.88 -17.32
C SER A 12 0.16 37.23 -18.19
N PRO A 13 -0.79 37.99 -18.78
CA PRO A 13 -1.98 37.43 -19.42
C PRO A 13 -1.76 36.91 -20.85
N ASP A 14 -0.60 37.15 -21.45
CA ASP A 14 -0.30 36.67 -22.80
C ASP A 14 0.47 35.35 -22.74
N VAL A 15 -0.24 34.26 -22.46
CA VAL A 15 0.30 32.91 -22.67
C VAL A 15 0.52 32.74 -24.17
N ASN A 16 1.78 32.88 -24.59
CA ASN A 16 2.18 32.61 -25.96
C ASN A 16 1.90 31.14 -26.27
N ARG A 17 0.95 30.88 -27.18
CA ARG A 17 0.52 29.53 -27.55
C ARG A 17 1.68 28.64 -27.98
N ARG A 18 2.73 29.24 -28.56
CA ARG A 18 3.95 28.54 -28.97
C ARG A 18 4.77 28.08 -27.77
N GLU A 19 4.98 28.94 -26.78
CA GLU A 19 5.71 28.59 -25.55
C GLU A 19 4.97 27.50 -24.77
N LEU A 20 3.64 27.57 -24.70
CA LEU A 20 2.86 26.50 -24.09
C LEU A 20 3.00 25.17 -24.84
N ALA A 21 2.96 25.19 -26.18
CA ALA A 21 3.13 23.99 -26.98
C ALA A 21 4.51 23.35 -26.79
N GLU A 22 5.57 24.15 -26.72
CA GLU A 22 6.94 23.69 -26.45
C GLU A 22 7.05 23.10 -25.03
N LEU A 23 6.45 23.72 -24.02
CA LEU A 23 6.41 23.19 -22.66
C LEU A 23 5.64 21.87 -22.55
N LEU A 24 4.51 21.73 -23.25
CA LEU A 24 3.74 20.49 -23.28
C LEU A 24 4.53 19.34 -23.92
N LEU A 25 5.24 19.61 -25.01
CA LEU A 25 6.09 18.63 -25.69
C LEU A 25 7.27 18.20 -24.81
N ASN A 26 7.94 19.17 -24.17
CA ASN A 26 9.04 18.86 -23.24
C ASN A 26 8.54 18.05 -22.04
N TRP A 27 7.37 18.40 -21.50
CA TRP A 27 6.74 17.65 -20.42
C TRP A 27 6.44 16.20 -20.83
N GLU A 28 5.93 15.97 -22.05
CA GLU A 28 5.67 14.61 -22.56
C GLU A 28 6.96 13.77 -22.60
N ILE A 29 8.04 14.34 -23.12
CA ILE A 29 9.35 13.67 -23.22
C ILE A 29 9.91 13.36 -21.83
N GLU A 30 9.93 14.34 -20.94
CA GLU A 30 10.42 14.18 -19.58
C GLU A 30 9.57 13.19 -18.78
N LYS A 31 8.25 13.21 -18.97
CA LYS A 31 7.34 12.28 -18.31
C LYS A 31 7.57 10.85 -18.78
N ALA A 32 7.76 10.63 -20.09
CA ALA A 32 8.08 9.31 -20.62
C ALA A 32 9.41 8.77 -20.06
N ALA A 33 10.45 9.62 -19.99
CA ALA A 33 11.74 9.24 -19.40
C ALA A 33 11.61 8.92 -17.90
N LEU A 34 10.80 9.69 -17.17
CA LEU A 34 10.55 9.46 -15.75
C LEU A 34 9.74 8.19 -15.51
N ASP A 35 8.74 7.90 -16.34
CA ASP A 35 7.93 6.68 -16.25
C ASP A 35 8.78 5.42 -16.52
N GLU A 36 9.71 5.49 -17.47
CA GLU A 36 10.67 4.42 -17.72
C GLU A 36 11.59 4.19 -16.51
N LEU A 37 12.16 5.27 -15.97
CA LEU A 37 13.00 5.20 -14.77
C LEU A 37 12.23 4.62 -13.56
N GLU A 38 11.00 5.05 -13.35
CA GLU A 38 10.14 4.51 -12.30
C GLU A 38 9.89 3.01 -12.49
N ARG A 39 9.66 2.57 -13.73
CA ARG A 39 9.45 1.15 -14.05
C ARG A 39 10.68 0.32 -13.70
N GLU A 40 11.87 0.79 -14.04
CA GLU A 40 13.12 0.12 -13.69
C GLU A 40 13.33 0.06 -12.16
N ILE A 41 13.12 1.17 -11.46
CA ILE A 41 13.22 1.22 -9.99
C ILE A 41 12.23 0.23 -9.36
N ARG A 42 10.97 0.21 -9.80
CA ARG A 42 9.96 -0.74 -9.30
C ARG A 42 10.40 -2.19 -9.50
N LYS A 43 10.92 -2.52 -10.68
CA LYS A 43 11.42 -3.86 -10.99
C LYS A 43 12.57 -4.25 -10.05
N LEU A 44 13.57 -3.39 -9.88
CA LEU A 44 14.71 -3.64 -9.01
C LEU A 44 14.29 -3.82 -7.54
N VAL A 45 13.41 -2.94 -7.04
CA VAL A 45 12.93 -2.98 -5.66
C VAL A 45 12.05 -4.20 -5.39
N LEU A 46 11.23 -4.61 -6.36
CA LEU A 46 10.48 -5.87 -6.29
C LEU A 46 11.41 -7.09 -6.19
N MET A 47 12.50 -7.11 -6.96
CA MET A 47 13.50 -8.19 -6.91
C MET A 47 14.26 -8.22 -5.58
N LEU A 48 14.57 -7.05 -5.01
CA LEU A 48 15.21 -6.94 -3.70
C LEU A 48 14.28 -7.31 -2.55
N GLY A 49 12.97 -7.06 -2.69
CA GLY A 49 11.98 -7.34 -1.63
C GLY A 49 12.10 -6.43 -0.42
N GLU A 50 12.75 -5.27 -0.56
CA GLU A 50 13.04 -4.33 0.53
C GLU A 50 12.88 -2.87 0.09
N THR A 51 12.50 -2.00 1.03
CA THR A 51 12.35 -0.56 0.78
C THR A 51 13.72 0.10 0.62
N GLN A 52 13.89 0.90 -0.44
CA GLN A 52 15.13 1.61 -0.73
C GLN A 52 14.94 3.12 -0.61
N THR A 53 15.93 3.82 -0.06
CA THR A 53 15.94 5.30 0.02
C THR A 53 17.30 5.82 -0.40
N VAL A 54 17.35 6.71 -1.39
CA VAL A 54 18.57 7.34 -1.88
C VAL A 54 18.30 8.83 -2.08
N GLY A 55 19.02 9.68 -1.34
CA GLY A 55 18.76 11.12 -1.32
C GLY A 55 17.34 11.43 -0.88
N TYR A 56 16.62 12.21 -1.69
CA TYR A 56 15.21 12.57 -1.45
C TYR A 56 14.21 11.59 -2.06
N VAL A 57 14.64 10.47 -2.65
CA VAL A 57 13.76 9.49 -3.29
C VAL A 57 13.64 8.24 -2.43
N ARG A 58 12.41 7.79 -2.18
CA ARG A 58 12.10 6.54 -1.48
C ARG A 58 11.20 5.65 -2.32
N ALA A 59 11.66 4.43 -2.53
CA ALA A 59 10.90 3.35 -3.16
C ALA A 59 10.48 2.34 -2.07
N THR A 60 9.21 2.36 -1.70
CA THR A 60 8.65 1.54 -0.63
C THR A 60 8.16 0.21 -1.18
N TYR A 61 8.72 -0.88 -0.69
CA TYR A 61 8.26 -2.24 -0.97
C TYR A 61 7.19 -2.66 0.03
N SER A 62 6.07 -3.17 -0.48
CA SER A 62 4.98 -3.76 0.29
C SER A 62 4.81 -5.22 -0.12
N LYS A 63 4.81 -6.15 0.84
CA LYS A 63 4.63 -7.59 0.61
C LYS A 63 3.20 -7.99 0.18
N GLY A 64 2.30 -7.01 0.03
CA GLY A 64 0.89 -7.25 -0.18
C GLY A 64 0.14 -7.50 1.15
N ARG A 65 -1.19 -7.52 1.07
CA ARG A 65 -2.05 -7.80 2.23
C ARG A 65 -2.30 -9.29 2.33
N THR A 66 -1.98 -9.88 3.47
CA THR A 66 -2.35 -11.27 3.78
C THR A 66 -3.74 -11.28 4.38
N THR A 67 -4.66 -12.01 3.76
CA THR A 67 -5.98 -12.32 4.28
C THR A 67 -5.97 -13.74 4.82
N TYR A 68 -6.47 -13.91 6.05
CA TYR A 68 -6.51 -15.20 6.75
C TYR A 68 -7.93 -15.79 6.70
N ASP A 69 -8.01 -17.12 6.55
CA ASP A 69 -9.25 -17.87 6.58
C ASP A 69 -9.53 -18.38 8.00
N TYR A 70 -10.26 -17.56 8.76
CA TYR A 70 -10.62 -17.88 10.14
C TYR A 70 -11.71 -18.95 10.22
N GLU A 71 -12.55 -19.08 9.20
CA GLU A 71 -13.60 -20.09 9.18
C GLU A 71 -12.98 -21.48 9.02
N LEU A 72 -12.06 -21.63 8.06
CA LEU A 72 -11.33 -22.88 7.87
C LEU A 72 -10.52 -23.26 9.12
N ALA A 73 -9.86 -22.29 9.75
CA ALA A 73 -9.16 -22.52 11.02
C ALA A 73 -10.09 -23.08 12.09
N CYS A 74 -11.28 -22.49 12.24
CA CYS A 74 -12.28 -22.96 13.18
C CYS A 74 -12.75 -24.37 12.80
N ARG A 75 -13.19 -24.61 11.56
CA ARG A 75 -13.66 -25.94 11.11
C ARG A 75 -12.63 -27.06 11.35
N ASN A 76 -11.35 -26.78 11.16
CA ASN A 76 -10.28 -27.77 11.42
C ASN A 76 -10.14 -28.15 12.90
N HIS A 77 -10.67 -27.32 13.81
CA HIS A 77 -10.63 -27.51 15.28
C HIS A 77 -12.03 -27.64 15.88
N GLU A 78 -13.03 -28.07 15.11
CA GLU A 78 -14.42 -28.18 15.55
C GLU A 78 -14.58 -29.07 16.81
N ALA A 79 -13.77 -30.12 16.95
CA ALA A 79 -13.78 -31.00 18.11
C ALA A 79 -13.29 -30.32 19.41
N ASP A 80 -12.47 -29.27 19.29
CA ASP A 80 -11.89 -28.55 20.42
C ASP A 80 -12.67 -27.26 20.76
N MET A 81 -13.76 -26.99 20.03
CA MET A 81 -14.58 -25.80 20.25
C MET A 81 -15.35 -25.87 21.56
N ASN A 82 -15.21 -24.83 22.37
CA ASN A 82 -16.03 -24.66 23.55
C ASN A 82 -17.42 -24.11 23.16
N PRO A 83 -18.52 -24.86 23.37
CA PRO A 83 -19.86 -24.45 22.95
C PRO A 83 -20.36 -23.16 23.63
N VAL A 84 -19.86 -22.85 24.83
CA VAL A 84 -20.19 -21.61 25.56
C VAL A 84 -19.60 -20.39 24.86
N LEU A 85 -18.39 -20.54 24.30
CA LEU A 85 -17.71 -19.46 23.57
C LEU A 85 -18.31 -19.29 22.18
N VAL A 86 -18.67 -20.38 21.51
CA VAL A 86 -19.44 -20.32 20.25
C VAL A 86 -20.74 -19.53 20.44
N ALA A 87 -21.50 -19.79 21.50
CA ALA A 87 -22.73 -19.05 21.79
C ALA A 87 -22.48 -17.55 22.09
N LYS A 88 -21.34 -17.20 22.71
CA LYS A 88 -20.96 -15.81 23.00
C LYS A 88 -20.62 -15.00 21.74
N HIS A 89 -20.08 -15.67 20.71
CA HIS A 89 -19.67 -15.05 19.44
C HIS A 89 -20.66 -15.34 18.29
N ALA A 90 -21.75 -16.07 18.56
CA ALA A 90 -22.87 -16.27 17.67
C ALA A 90 -23.78 -15.04 17.66
N LYS A 91 -23.41 -14.01 16.90
CA LYS A 91 -24.44 -13.14 16.30
C LYS A 91 -25.07 -13.90 15.14
N THR A 92 -26.18 -13.42 14.58
CA THR A 92 -26.87 -14.00 13.40
C THR A 92 -25.93 -14.25 12.20
N THR A 93 -24.70 -13.74 12.27
CA THR A 93 -23.53 -14.11 11.48
C THR A 93 -22.38 -14.37 12.46
N VAL A 94 -21.76 -15.55 12.41
CA VAL A 94 -20.68 -15.96 13.32
C VAL A 94 -19.42 -15.11 13.04
N ASP A 95 -18.82 -14.52 14.08
CA ASP A 95 -17.51 -13.86 13.97
C ASP A 95 -16.37 -14.88 14.15
N TRP A 96 -15.94 -15.47 13.03
CA TRP A 96 -14.90 -16.50 13.01
C TRP A 96 -13.53 -16.02 13.49
N ARG A 97 -13.23 -14.71 13.35
CA ARG A 97 -11.95 -14.17 13.78
C ARG A 97 -11.84 -14.18 15.30
N ALA A 98 -12.87 -13.66 15.98
CA ALA A 98 -12.91 -13.67 17.44
C ALA A 98 -12.91 -15.11 17.98
N MET A 99 -13.63 -16.02 17.31
CA MET A 99 -13.63 -17.44 17.69
C MET A 99 -12.24 -18.08 17.60
N ALA A 100 -11.53 -17.91 16.49
CA ALA A 100 -10.19 -18.48 16.31
C ALA A 100 -9.16 -17.91 17.31
N LEU A 101 -9.14 -16.58 17.50
CA LEU A 101 -8.11 -15.92 18.31
C LEU A 101 -8.42 -15.96 19.81
N GLU A 102 -9.67 -15.74 20.22
CA GLU A 102 -10.03 -15.57 21.64
C GLU A 102 -10.57 -16.86 22.26
N SER A 103 -11.19 -17.74 21.46
CA SER A 103 -11.83 -18.96 21.99
C SER A 103 -10.94 -20.18 21.84
N LEU A 104 -10.38 -20.41 20.65
CA LEU A 104 -9.44 -21.50 20.39
C LEU A 104 -8.01 -21.15 20.80
N GLY A 105 -7.71 -19.86 21.01
CA GLY A 105 -6.38 -19.40 21.41
C GLY A 105 -5.31 -19.59 20.33
N LEU A 106 -5.72 -19.71 19.06
CA LEU A 106 -4.80 -19.91 17.94
C LEU A 106 -3.96 -18.65 17.74
N ALA A 107 -2.64 -18.83 17.59
CA ALA A 107 -1.78 -17.76 17.16
C ALA A 107 -2.07 -17.42 15.69
N GLN A 108 -1.95 -16.16 15.29
CA GLN A 108 -2.21 -15.75 13.90
C GLN A 108 -1.32 -16.49 12.86
N ALA A 109 -0.16 -16.99 13.28
CA ALA A 109 0.72 -17.82 12.46
C ALA A 109 0.16 -19.23 12.17
N GLU A 110 -0.78 -19.71 12.98
CA GLU A 110 -1.41 -21.04 12.87
C GLU A 110 -2.68 -20.99 12.00
N ILE A 111 -3.13 -19.79 11.61
CA ILE A 111 -4.35 -19.58 10.84
C ILE A 111 -4.03 -19.70 9.35
N PRO A 112 -4.77 -20.54 8.58
CA PRO A 112 -4.55 -20.69 7.15
C PRO A 112 -4.66 -19.35 6.43
N VAL A 113 -3.74 -19.11 5.50
CA VAL A 113 -3.76 -17.92 4.66
C VAL A 113 -4.74 -18.15 3.51
N ALA A 114 -5.81 -17.34 3.45
CA ALA A 114 -6.81 -17.38 2.38
C ALA A 114 -6.28 -16.77 1.08
N LYS A 115 -5.57 -15.65 1.18
CA LYS A 115 -5.03 -14.92 0.02
C LYS A 115 -3.82 -14.10 0.43
N VAL A 116 -2.74 -14.23 -0.34
CA VAL A 116 -1.60 -13.31 -0.27
C VAL A 116 -1.79 -12.29 -1.39
N GLY A 117 -1.85 -11.00 -1.03
CA GLY A 117 -1.86 -9.92 -2.02
C GLY A 117 -0.54 -9.85 -2.76
N GLU A 118 -0.56 -9.38 -4.01
CA GLU A 118 0.67 -9.22 -4.79
C GLU A 118 1.58 -8.16 -4.17
N PRO A 119 2.91 -8.37 -4.18
CA PRO A 119 3.84 -7.37 -3.73
C PRO A 119 3.80 -6.15 -4.64
N THR A 120 3.87 -4.96 -4.04
CA THR A 120 3.77 -3.68 -4.76
C THR A 120 4.89 -2.74 -4.34
N VAL A 121 5.28 -1.83 -5.24
CA VAL A 121 6.27 -0.79 -4.96
C VAL A 121 5.67 0.57 -5.26
N SER A 122 5.77 1.48 -4.29
CA SER A 122 5.43 2.90 -4.45
C SER A 122 6.70 3.76 -4.39
N ILE A 123 6.84 4.71 -5.30
CA ILE A 123 7.97 5.64 -5.35
C ILE A 123 7.46 7.02 -4.96
N GLY A 124 8.18 7.71 -4.08
CA GLY A 124 7.82 9.06 -3.65
C GLY A 124 9.03 9.85 -3.19
N LEU A 125 8.83 11.17 -3.05
CA LEU A 125 9.82 12.07 -2.49
C LEU A 125 9.68 12.13 -0.97
N VAL A 126 10.79 12.05 -0.26
CA VAL A 126 10.85 12.21 1.20
C VAL A 126 11.16 13.68 1.48
N LYS A 127 10.30 14.33 2.28
CA LYS A 127 10.50 15.72 2.73
C LYS A 127 11.47 15.79 3.89
#